data_AF-A0A0H1ALL7-F1
#
_entry.id   AF-A0A0H1ALL7-F1
#
_cell.length_a   1.000
_cell.length_b   1.000
_cell.length_c   1.000
_cell.angle_alpha   90.00
_cell.angle_beta   90.00
_cell.angle_gamma   90.00
#
_symmetry.space_group_name_H-M   'P 1'
#
loop_
_entity.id
_entity.type
_entity.pdbx_description
1 polymer ?
#
loop_
_entity_poly.entity_id
_entity_poly.type
_entity_poly.pdbx_seq_one_letter_code
_entity_poly.pdbx_strand_id
1 'polypeptide(L)'
;MTADPDISRHDAAPQVLGVLALELSDDSVPARDALGQQAAGALATLLGRDLGALVPGARDLDLVFAAAHFDPAELLRPGWPVHRRLAELRARAPRAGQGPRIIAFGADDKGETPLPFRADPQLSGGRLRVLPYLFVGEPAATEAVSAHMESMLLDLGMAQADTALQAQEAFGARIEHARYLTLHDLLAMTALQYRNQGLEPLWDLLETALLAPASEVWLDAPPEPLLRHVGGEVRMALLSPDDWRRRCAAGEQDQDRLAHGLAMHEARQRQFAAVLQAHGVPVEFGHVAPGQDPRTALA
;
A
#
# COMPACT_ATOMS: atom_id res chain seq x y z
N MET A 1 -0.27 -36.06 20.54
CA MET A 1 1.05 -35.52 20.11
C MET A 1 0.97 -35.39 18.61
N THR A 2 0.52 -34.26 18.14
CA THR A 2 0.23 -34.04 16.72
C THR A 2 0.44 -32.58 16.43
N ALA A 3 1.59 -32.35 15.77
CA ALA A 3 2.01 -31.20 14.98
C ALA A 3 1.50 -29.83 15.42
N ASP A 4 2.37 -29.14 16.16
CA ASP A 4 2.47 -27.69 16.20
C ASP A 4 2.59 -27.17 14.75
N PRO A 5 1.72 -26.27 14.27
CA PRO A 5 1.95 -25.61 13.00
C PRO A 5 3.05 -24.59 13.28
N ASP A 6 4.27 -24.96 12.92
CA ASP A 6 5.40 -24.05 12.78
C ASP A 6 4.99 -23.02 11.71
N ILE A 7 4.30 -21.97 12.18
CA ILE A 7 4.07 -20.75 11.45
C ILE A 7 5.46 -20.30 11.07
N SER A 8 5.77 -20.38 9.79
CA SER A 8 6.93 -19.76 9.16
C SER A 8 6.90 -18.25 9.43
N ARG A 9 7.19 -17.85 10.66
CA ARG A 9 7.90 -16.63 11.00
C ARG A 9 9.19 -16.76 10.21
N HIS A 10 9.21 -16.15 9.02
CA HIS A 10 10.50 -15.75 8.49
C HIS A 10 11.19 -15.00 9.61
N ASP A 11 12.35 -15.53 10.02
CA ASP A 11 13.24 -15.10 11.09
C ASP A 11 13.87 -13.73 10.74
N ALA A 12 13.05 -12.81 10.27
CA ALA A 12 13.41 -11.45 9.93
C ALA A 12 13.41 -10.66 11.23
N ALA A 13 14.54 -10.01 11.51
CA ALA A 13 14.63 -9.06 12.62
C ALA A 13 13.46 -8.06 12.53
N PRO A 14 12.85 -7.67 13.66
CA PRO A 14 11.71 -6.78 13.68
C PRO A 14 12.07 -5.44 13.02
N GLN A 15 11.07 -4.83 12.39
CA GLN A 15 11.20 -3.59 11.63
C GLN A 15 9.97 -2.73 11.89
N VAL A 16 10.16 -1.41 11.89
CA VAL A 16 9.02 -0.47 11.90
C VAL A 16 8.86 0.08 10.49
N LEU A 17 7.75 -0.26 9.86
CA LEU A 17 7.39 0.21 8.52
C LEU A 17 6.48 1.42 8.68
N GLY A 18 6.84 2.54 8.07
CA GLY A 18 6.02 3.74 8.13
C GLY A 18 6.13 4.60 6.88
N VAL A 19 5.33 5.66 6.86
CA VAL A 19 5.28 6.61 5.75
C VAL A 19 5.14 8.04 6.25
N LEU A 20 5.78 8.98 5.55
CA LEU A 20 5.41 10.38 5.57
C LEU A 20 4.34 10.58 4.49
N ALA A 21 3.09 10.78 4.91
CA ALA A 21 1.96 11.04 4.05
C ALA A 21 1.83 12.54 3.79
N LEU A 22 1.73 12.92 2.52
CA LEU A 22 1.59 14.27 2.03
C LEU A 22 0.25 14.38 1.30
N GLU A 23 -0.68 15.15 1.85
CA GLU A 23 -1.93 15.49 1.19
C GLU A 23 -1.72 16.76 0.37
N LEU A 24 -1.91 16.65 -0.94
CA LEU A 24 -1.74 17.75 -1.89
C LEU A 24 -3.02 18.57 -2.02
N SER A 25 -2.87 19.87 -2.31
CA SER A 25 -4.00 20.71 -2.71
C SER A 25 -4.62 20.25 -4.02
N ASP A 26 -5.91 20.56 -4.24
CA ASP A 26 -6.77 20.03 -5.32
C ASP A 26 -6.22 20.13 -6.77
N ASP A 27 -5.25 21.02 -7.05
CA ASP A 27 -4.62 21.17 -8.38
C ASP A 27 -3.09 20.99 -8.35
N SER A 28 -2.54 20.55 -7.23
CA SER A 28 -1.09 20.45 -7.08
C SER A 28 -0.59 19.10 -7.58
N VAL A 29 0.33 19.14 -8.53
CA VAL A 29 1.10 17.98 -9.00
C VAL A 29 2.56 18.20 -8.62
N PRO A 30 3.24 17.22 -8.00
CA PRO A 30 4.66 17.34 -7.74
C PRO A 30 5.47 17.57 -9.02
N ALA A 31 6.44 18.49 -8.95
CA ALA A 31 7.31 18.81 -10.08
C ALA A 31 8.36 17.72 -10.35
N ARG A 32 8.54 16.77 -9.41
CA ARG A 32 9.48 15.65 -9.52
C ARG A 32 9.00 14.46 -8.70
N ASP A 33 9.26 13.26 -9.21
CA ASP A 33 8.86 12.01 -8.56
C ASP A 33 9.77 11.62 -7.37
N ALA A 34 11.03 12.03 -7.43
CA ALA A 34 12.04 11.77 -6.41
C ALA A 34 12.96 12.98 -6.20
N LEU A 35 13.48 13.10 -4.98
CA LEU A 35 14.44 14.14 -4.60
C LEU A 35 15.87 13.71 -4.95
N GLY A 36 16.70 14.67 -5.33
CA GLY A 36 18.16 14.46 -5.39
C GLY A 36 18.77 14.28 -4.01
N GLN A 37 19.98 13.73 -3.95
CA GLN A 37 20.65 13.30 -2.71
C GLN A 37 20.68 14.37 -1.59
N GLN A 38 21.00 15.63 -1.93
CA GLN A 38 21.08 16.70 -0.94
C GLN A 38 19.73 16.99 -0.28
N ALA A 39 18.66 17.12 -1.08
CA ALA A 39 17.32 17.37 -0.58
C ALA A 39 16.76 16.15 0.16
N ALA A 40 17.08 14.93 -0.30
CA ALA A 40 16.74 13.70 0.38
C ALA A 40 17.35 13.63 1.79
N GLY A 41 18.63 13.97 1.94
CA GLY A 41 19.32 13.99 3.23
C GLY A 41 18.78 15.07 4.19
N ALA A 42 18.47 16.26 3.65
CA ALA A 42 17.87 17.35 4.43
C ALA A 42 16.50 16.93 4.99
N LEU A 43 15.62 16.38 4.13
CA LEU A 43 14.29 15.93 4.55
C LEU A 43 14.37 14.75 5.54
N ALA A 44 15.27 13.79 5.31
CA ALA A 44 15.46 12.66 6.23
C ALA A 44 15.94 13.09 7.62
N THR A 45 16.77 14.15 7.69
CA THR A 45 17.23 14.72 8.96
C THR A 45 16.08 15.34 9.74
N LEU A 46 15.21 16.11 9.07
CA LEU A 46 14.01 16.69 9.67
C LEU A 46 13.03 15.60 10.13
N LEU A 47 12.80 14.58 9.30
CA LEU A 47 11.98 13.42 9.63
C LEU A 47 12.50 12.69 10.88
N GLY A 48 13.81 12.42 10.95
CA GLY A 48 14.42 11.79 12.12
C GLY A 48 14.33 12.64 13.38
N ARG A 49 14.43 13.97 13.25
CA ARG A 49 14.22 14.90 14.38
C ARG A 49 12.79 14.83 14.89
N ASP A 50 11.80 14.92 14.00
CA ASP A 50 10.38 14.95 14.34
C ASP A 50 9.96 13.64 15.00
N LEU A 51 10.27 12.51 14.35
CA LEU A 51 9.96 11.19 14.88
C LEU A 51 10.71 10.89 16.18
N GLY A 52 11.95 11.38 16.33
CA GLY A 52 12.65 11.32 17.61
C GLY A 52 11.97 12.15 18.70
N ALA A 53 11.36 13.29 18.37
CA ALA A 53 10.62 14.10 19.35
C ALA A 53 9.34 13.40 19.81
N LEU A 54 8.61 12.79 18.88
CA LEU A 54 7.36 12.05 19.15
C LEU A 54 7.63 10.71 19.85
N VAL A 55 8.65 9.97 19.40
CA VAL A 55 9.01 8.64 19.88
C VAL A 55 10.52 8.61 20.17
N PRO A 56 10.95 8.98 21.39
CA PRO A 56 12.37 9.15 21.71
C PRO A 56 13.28 7.96 21.40
N GLY A 57 12.79 6.72 21.57
CA GLY A 57 13.55 5.50 21.27
C GLY A 57 13.89 5.33 19.79
N ALA A 58 13.21 6.03 18.87
CA ALA A 58 13.55 5.99 17.45
C ALA A 58 14.96 6.55 17.16
N ARG A 59 15.51 7.38 18.07
CA ARG A 59 16.89 7.90 17.96
C ARG A 59 17.96 6.82 18.09
N ASP A 60 17.63 5.66 18.66
CA ASP A 60 18.54 4.54 18.87
C ASP A 60 18.54 3.54 17.71
N LEU A 61 17.73 3.78 16.66
CA LEU A 61 17.54 2.89 15.52
C LEU A 61 18.09 3.52 14.23
N ASP A 62 18.53 2.70 13.28
CA ASP A 62 18.81 3.20 11.94
C ASP A 62 17.48 3.68 11.32
N LEU A 63 17.46 4.92 10.82
CA LEU A 63 16.40 5.46 9.98
C LEU A 63 16.80 5.29 8.51
N VAL A 64 15.94 4.67 7.72
CA VAL A 64 16.09 4.51 6.28
C VAL A 64 14.90 5.13 5.58
N PHE A 65 15.13 5.95 4.57
CA PHE A 65 14.09 6.75 3.93
C PHE A 65 14.21 6.70 2.41
N ALA A 66 13.10 6.50 1.70
CA ALA A 66 13.04 6.78 0.26
C ALA A 66 12.45 8.17 0.05
N ALA A 67 13.26 9.07 -0.50
CA ALA A 67 12.86 10.42 -0.87
C ALA A 67 12.18 10.44 -2.25
N ALA A 68 11.24 9.52 -2.46
CA ALA A 68 10.39 9.40 -3.64
C ALA A 68 8.95 9.22 -3.18
N HIS A 69 7.99 9.74 -3.96
CA HIS A 69 6.59 9.74 -3.57
C HIS A 69 5.78 8.70 -4.33
N PHE A 70 4.94 7.96 -3.62
CA PHE A 70 4.15 6.85 -4.17
C PHE A 70 2.67 7.08 -3.95
N ASP A 71 1.84 6.43 -4.76
CA ASP A 71 0.45 6.21 -4.41
C ASP A 71 0.39 5.22 -3.24
N PRO A 72 -0.54 5.37 -2.28
CA PRO A 72 -0.74 4.39 -1.20
C PRO A 72 -0.80 2.94 -1.68
N ALA A 73 -1.46 2.67 -2.81
CA ALA A 73 -1.59 1.32 -3.36
C ALA A 73 -0.24 0.69 -3.75
N GLU A 74 0.75 1.50 -4.12
CA GLU A 74 2.10 1.00 -4.45
C GLU A 74 2.89 0.54 -3.23
N LEU A 75 2.67 1.18 -2.08
CA LEU A 75 3.28 0.76 -0.82
C LEU A 75 2.52 -0.41 -0.19
N LEU A 76 1.20 -0.45 -0.40
CA LEU A 76 0.33 -1.54 0.00
C LEU A 76 0.29 -2.64 -1.07
N ARG A 77 1.45 -3.14 -1.49
CA ARG A 77 1.56 -4.33 -2.35
C ARG A 77 2.00 -5.53 -1.50
N PRO A 78 1.54 -6.77 -1.80
CA PRO A 78 1.90 -7.95 -1.03
C PRO A 78 3.40 -8.09 -0.81
N GLY A 79 3.80 -8.32 0.44
CA GLY A 79 5.21 -8.45 0.83
C GLY A 79 5.99 -7.14 0.98
N TRP A 80 5.32 -5.98 0.94
CA TRP A 80 5.89 -4.66 1.23
C TRP A 80 7.17 -4.35 0.43
N PRO A 81 7.15 -4.46 -0.91
CA PRO A 81 8.36 -4.51 -1.73
C PRO A 81 9.26 -3.28 -1.58
N VAL A 82 8.66 -2.10 -1.36
CA VAL A 82 9.40 -0.85 -1.20
C VAL A 82 10.14 -0.81 0.15
N HIS A 83 9.47 -1.14 1.26
CA HIS A 83 10.11 -1.23 2.58
C HIS A 83 11.15 -2.34 2.64
N ARG A 84 10.86 -3.52 2.06
CA ARG A 84 11.84 -4.60 1.92
C ARG A 84 13.10 -4.13 1.19
N ARG A 85 12.94 -3.34 0.12
CA ARG A 85 14.09 -2.78 -0.58
C ARG A 85 14.90 -1.83 0.31
N LEU A 86 14.26 -0.98 1.10
CA LEU A 86 14.96 -0.11 2.06
C LEU A 86 15.81 -0.94 3.03
N ALA A 87 15.26 -2.03 3.57
CA ALA A 87 16.00 -2.94 4.46
C ALA A 87 17.22 -3.58 3.76
N GLU A 88 17.05 -4.06 2.52
CA GLU A 88 18.13 -4.65 1.72
C GLU A 88 19.26 -3.64 1.43
N LEU A 89 18.91 -2.40 1.07
CA LEU A 89 19.89 -1.36 0.79
C LEU A 89 20.61 -0.89 2.05
N ARG A 90 19.91 -0.78 3.18
CA ARG A 90 20.50 -0.46 4.48
C ARG A 90 21.52 -1.50 4.92
N ALA A 91 21.29 -2.79 4.64
CA ALA A 91 22.22 -3.86 4.95
C ALA A 91 23.53 -3.75 4.14
N ARG A 92 23.49 -3.13 2.96
CA ARG A 92 24.65 -2.91 2.08
C ARG A 92 25.32 -1.55 2.28
N ALA A 93 24.64 -0.63 2.96
CA ALA A 93 25.15 0.73 3.18
C ALA A 93 26.38 0.71 4.11
N PRO A 94 27.43 1.50 3.80
CA PRO A 94 28.62 1.58 4.64
C PRO A 94 28.29 1.92 6.11
N ARG A 95 29.04 1.30 7.03
CA ARG A 95 29.00 1.67 8.46
C ARG A 95 30.19 2.57 8.77
N ALA A 96 29.92 3.87 8.93
CA ALA A 96 30.89 4.82 9.46
C ALA A 96 30.61 5.02 10.95
N GLY A 97 31.48 4.51 11.83
CA GLY A 97 31.38 4.71 13.27
C GLY A 97 30.48 3.71 14.03
N GLN A 98 30.34 3.97 15.33
CA GLN A 98 29.47 3.23 16.24
C GLN A 98 28.25 4.11 16.54
N GLY A 99 27.08 3.72 16.03
CA GLY A 99 25.83 4.41 16.34
C GLY A 99 24.74 4.23 15.26
N PRO A 100 23.52 4.70 15.57
CA PRO A 100 22.41 4.76 14.62
C PRO A 100 22.71 5.67 13.43
N ARG A 101 22.18 5.32 12.26
CA ARG A 101 22.40 6.04 11.00
C ARG A 101 21.09 6.59 10.44
N ILE A 102 21.17 7.75 9.78
CA ILE A 102 20.12 8.24 8.89
C ILE A 102 20.59 8.00 7.46
N ILE A 103 19.83 7.21 6.70
CA ILE A 103 20.15 6.81 5.32
C ILE A 103 18.98 7.24 4.43
N ALA A 104 19.23 8.16 3.50
CA ALA A 104 18.24 8.63 2.54
C ALA A 104 18.60 8.14 1.14
N PHE A 105 17.64 7.54 0.44
CA PHE A 105 17.75 7.17 -0.96
C PHE A 105 16.91 8.14 -1.80
N GLY A 106 17.54 8.73 -2.81
CA GLY A 106 16.90 9.63 -3.76
C GLY A 106 17.38 9.34 -5.18
N ALA A 107 17.01 10.21 -6.10
CA ALA A 107 17.56 10.22 -7.45
C ALA A 107 19.07 10.52 -7.43
N ASP A 108 19.80 9.90 -8.36
CA ASP A 108 21.20 10.20 -8.60
C ASP A 108 21.39 11.55 -9.33
N ASP A 109 22.64 11.90 -9.64
CA ASP A 109 22.99 13.16 -10.32
C ASP A 109 22.40 13.28 -11.74
N LYS A 110 21.93 12.16 -12.32
CA LYS A 110 21.25 12.12 -13.62
C LYS A 110 19.73 12.16 -13.48
N GLY A 111 19.20 12.19 -12.26
CA GLY A 111 17.77 12.11 -11.98
C GLY A 111 17.22 10.68 -11.98
N GLU A 112 18.09 9.66 -12.11
CA GLU A 112 17.65 8.27 -12.13
C GLU A 112 17.42 7.76 -10.71
N THR A 113 16.25 7.18 -10.50
CA THR A 113 15.86 6.59 -9.21
C THR A 113 15.95 5.07 -9.29
N PRO A 114 16.65 4.37 -8.36
CA PRO A 114 16.78 2.93 -8.42
C PRO A 114 15.44 2.23 -8.21
N LEU A 115 15.17 1.16 -8.95
CA LEU A 115 13.98 0.34 -8.72
C LEU A 115 14.01 -0.33 -7.32
N PRO A 116 12.86 -0.45 -6.63
CA PRO A 116 11.51 -0.07 -7.04
C PRO A 116 11.11 1.34 -6.57
N PHE A 117 12.06 2.25 -6.30
CA PHE A 117 11.74 3.60 -5.82
C PHE A 117 11.27 4.56 -6.93
N ARG A 118 10.97 4.03 -8.11
CA ARG A 118 10.31 4.76 -9.20
C ARG A 118 8.82 4.46 -9.10
N ALA A 119 8.03 5.50 -8.88
CA ALA A 119 6.57 5.38 -8.83
C ALA A 119 6.00 4.94 -10.17
N ASP A 120 4.89 4.22 -10.13
CA ASP A 120 4.12 3.80 -11.30
C ASP A 120 3.47 5.03 -11.95
N PRO A 121 3.79 5.35 -13.22
CA PRO A 121 3.18 6.49 -13.91
C PRO A 121 1.65 6.41 -13.97
N GLN A 122 1.07 5.20 -13.94
CA GLN A 122 -0.37 4.99 -13.96
C GLN A 122 -1.05 5.41 -12.65
N LEU A 123 -0.30 5.58 -11.56
CA LEU A 123 -0.79 5.92 -10.22
C LEU A 123 -0.31 7.31 -9.76
N SER A 124 0.09 8.19 -10.68
CA SER A 124 0.62 9.53 -10.36
C SER A 124 -0.44 10.57 -9.96
N GLY A 125 -1.74 10.28 -10.12
CA GLY A 125 -2.83 11.27 -9.99
C GLY A 125 -3.46 11.42 -8.60
N GLY A 126 -3.10 10.60 -7.62
CA GLY A 126 -3.68 10.66 -6.28
C GLY A 126 -3.25 11.90 -5.47
N ARG A 127 -4.20 12.55 -4.78
CA ARG A 127 -3.93 13.69 -3.88
C ARG A 127 -3.09 13.30 -2.67
N LEU A 128 -3.24 12.07 -2.18
CA LEU A 128 -2.43 11.54 -1.10
C LEU A 128 -1.18 10.89 -1.71
N ARG A 129 -0.01 11.44 -1.39
CA ARG A 129 1.28 10.85 -1.73
C ARG A 129 1.97 10.36 -0.47
N VAL A 130 2.67 9.24 -0.54
CA VAL A 130 3.36 8.65 0.61
C VAL A 130 4.84 8.44 0.32
N LEU A 131 5.69 8.75 1.30
CA LEU A 131 7.12 8.53 1.24
C LEU A 131 7.52 7.52 2.32
N PRO A 132 8.06 6.34 1.96
CA PRO A 132 8.31 5.28 2.92
C PRO A 132 9.56 5.57 3.74
N TYR A 133 9.44 5.31 5.05
CA TYR A 133 10.56 5.21 5.95
C TYR A 133 10.54 3.87 6.69
N LEU A 134 11.69 3.52 7.26
CA LEU A 134 11.94 2.27 7.95
C LEU A 134 12.83 2.55 9.16
N PHE A 135 12.45 2.05 10.34
CA PHE A 135 13.37 1.93 11.47
C PHE A 135 13.79 0.49 11.69
N VAL A 136 15.11 0.28 11.88
CA VAL A 136 15.69 -1.03 12.19
C VAL A 136 16.86 -0.86 13.16
N GLY A 137 16.88 -1.65 14.23
CA GLY A 137 18.03 -1.70 15.13
C GLY A 137 18.06 -3.00 15.93
N GLU A 138 18.33 -2.87 17.22
CA GLU A 138 18.22 -3.99 18.16
C GLU A 138 16.74 -4.44 18.25
N PRO A 139 16.46 -5.76 18.28
CA PRO A 139 15.09 -6.27 18.25
C PRO A 139 14.13 -5.70 19.30
N ALA A 140 14.51 -5.70 20.58
CA ALA A 140 13.64 -5.23 21.65
C ALA A 140 13.40 -3.72 21.57
N ALA A 141 14.42 -2.94 21.23
CA ALA A 141 14.28 -1.50 20.98
C ALA A 141 13.35 -1.22 19.78
N THR A 142 13.46 -2.02 18.71
CA THR A 142 12.62 -1.87 17.51
C THR A 142 11.16 -2.18 17.80
N GLU A 143 10.87 -3.24 18.56
CA GLU A 143 9.51 -3.59 18.99
C GLU A 143 8.89 -2.50 19.89
N ALA A 144 9.67 -1.96 20.83
CA ALA A 144 9.22 -0.88 21.70
C ALA A 144 8.89 0.41 20.92
N VAL A 145 9.72 0.75 19.93
CA VAL A 145 9.45 1.89 19.03
C VAL A 145 8.20 1.63 18.19
N SER A 146 8.04 0.41 17.66
CA SER A 146 6.85 0.02 16.89
C SER A 146 5.56 0.25 17.69
N ALA A 147 5.48 -0.33 18.90
CA ALA A 147 4.31 -0.20 19.75
C ALA A 147 4.01 1.26 20.15
N HIS A 148 5.06 2.04 20.41
CA HIS A 148 4.90 3.46 20.75
C HIS A 148 4.40 4.28 19.54
N MET A 149 4.92 4.02 18.33
CA MET A 149 4.47 4.68 17.11
C MET A 149 2.99 4.39 16.82
N GLU A 150 2.56 3.13 16.89
CA GLU A 150 1.14 2.75 16.70
C GLU A 150 0.20 3.45 17.69
N SER A 151 0.66 3.70 18.92
CA SER A 151 -0.16 4.40 19.93
C SER A 151 -0.23 5.92 19.76
N MET A 152 0.72 6.53 19.02
CA MET A 152 0.93 7.98 19.02
C MET A 152 0.66 8.64 17.66
N LEU A 153 1.05 8.01 16.56
CA LEU A 153 1.11 8.69 15.26
C LEU A 153 -0.27 9.02 14.68
N LEU A 154 -1.29 8.22 15.00
CA LEU A 154 -2.65 8.50 14.55
C LEU A 154 -3.17 9.85 15.07
N ASP A 155 -2.82 10.22 16.31
CA ASP A 155 -3.29 11.44 16.96
C ASP A 155 -2.29 12.61 16.84
N LEU A 156 -0.99 12.32 16.98
CA LEU A 156 0.07 13.32 17.13
C LEU A 156 1.10 13.31 16.00
N GLY A 157 0.87 12.51 14.95
CA GLY A 157 1.82 12.30 13.85
C GLY A 157 1.97 13.47 12.87
N MET A 158 1.44 14.67 13.15
CA MET A 158 1.64 15.82 12.25
C MET A 158 3.13 16.17 12.15
N ALA A 159 3.63 16.29 10.92
CA ALA A 159 4.99 16.73 10.68
C ALA A 159 5.16 18.18 11.14
N GLN A 160 6.36 18.54 11.59
CA GLN A 160 6.64 19.93 11.95
C GLN A 160 6.58 20.82 10.70
N ALA A 161 6.29 22.11 10.92
CA ALA A 161 6.03 23.05 9.83
C ALA A 161 7.22 23.19 8.86
N ASP A 162 8.45 23.15 9.36
CA ASP A 162 9.66 23.20 8.55
C ASP A 162 9.91 21.89 7.78
N THR A 163 9.54 20.73 8.33
CA THR A 163 9.54 19.46 7.58
C THR A 163 8.55 19.51 6.42
N ALA A 164 7.33 19.98 6.67
CA ALA A 164 6.30 20.14 5.64
C ALA A 164 6.76 21.14 4.55
N LEU A 165 7.33 22.28 4.95
CA LEU A 165 7.88 23.28 4.03
C LEU A 165 9.03 22.72 3.19
N GLN A 166 9.97 22.01 3.82
CA GLN A 166 11.09 21.37 3.13
C GLN A 166 10.60 20.34 2.09
N ALA A 167 9.57 19.55 2.41
CA ALA A 167 8.97 18.62 1.47
C ALA A 167 8.29 19.35 0.31
N GLN A 168 7.49 20.38 0.61
CA GLN A 168 6.80 21.20 -0.40
C GLN A 168 7.78 21.84 -1.39
N GLU A 169 8.83 22.49 -0.88
CA GLU A 169 9.85 23.13 -1.71
C GLU A 169 10.65 22.11 -2.52
N ALA A 170 11.05 21.00 -1.91
CA ALA A 170 11.87 19.98 -2.57
C ALA A 170 11.12 19.26 -3.70
N PHE A 171 9.85 18.93 -3.49
CA PHE A 171 9.00 18.30 -4.52
C PHE A 171 8.38 19.30 -5.49
N GLY A 172 8.36 20.59 -5.16
CA GLY A 172 7.67 21.61 -5.95
C GLY A 172 6.15 21.38 -5.98
N ALA A 173 5.57 20.96 -4.86
CA ALA A 173 4.15 20.64 -4.72
C ALA A 173 3.55 21.44 -3.55
N ARG A 174 2.32 21.94 -3.68
CA ARG A 174 1.57 22.53 -2.57
C ARG A 174 1.01 21.42 -1.69
N ILE A 175 1.38 21.44 -0.41
CA ILE A 175 1.00 20.43 0.59
C ILE A 175 0.02 21.08 1.58
N GLU A 176 -1.15 20.46 1.78
CA GLU A 176 -2.14 20.86 2.78
C GLU A 176 -1.80 20.25 4.14
N HIS A 177 -1.51 18.94 4.14
CA HIS A 177 -1.16 18.22 5.36
C HIS A 177 0.04 17.32 5.12
N ALA A 178 0.95 17.30 6.09
CA ALA A 178 2.07 16.36 6.14
C ALA A 178 2.02 15.62 7.48
N ARG A 179 1.99 14.29 7.45
CA ARG A 179 1.90 13.47 8.67
C ARG A 179 2.64 12.15 8.57
N TYR A 180 3.19 11.71 9.69
CA TYR A 180 3.73 10.38 9.86
C TYR A 180 2.63 9.40 10.17
N LEU A 181 2.71 8.23 9.56
CA LEU A 181 1.82 7.10 9.77
C LEU A 181 2.66 5.83 9.90
N THR A 182 2.18 4.87 10.68
CA THR A 182 2.64 3.48 10.56
C THR A 182 2.09 2.87 9.28
N LEU A 183 2.60 1.70 8.88
CA LEU A 183 2.00 0.95 7.79
C LEU A 183 0.57 0.49 8.13
N HIS A 184 0.29 0.17 9.40
CA HIS A 184 -1.06 -0.19 9.86
C HIS A 184 -2.03 1.00 9.80
N ASP A 185 -1.58 2.20 10.16
CA ASP A 185 -2.35 3.43 9.97
C ASP A 185 -2.70 3.62 8.48
N LEU A 186 -1.74 3.43 7.58
CA LEU A 186 -1.97 3.54 6.13
C LEU A 186 -2.99 2.50 5.64
N LEU A 187 -2.87 1.23 6.07
CA LEU A 187 -3.85 0.18 5.78
C LEU A 187 -5.25 0.58 6.25
N ALA A 188 -5.39 1.04 7.50
CA ALA A 188 -6.67 1.44 8.07
C ALA A 188 -7.29 2.65 7.34
N MET A 189 -6.46 3.63 6.96
CA MET A 189 -6.91 4.77 6.16
C MET A 189 -7.38 4.34 4.76
N THR A 190 -6.64 3.48 4.07
CA THR A 190 -7.04 2.95 2.76
C THR A 190 -8.32 2.13 2.85
N ALA A 191 -8.47 1.29 3.88
CA ALA A 191 -9.70 0.54 4.15
C ALA A 191 -10.92 1.47 4.27
N LEU A 192 -10.80 2.54 5.06
CA LEU A 192 -11.86 3.52 5.25
C LEU A 192 -12.19 4.27 3.95
N GLN A 193 -11.17 4.65 3.18
CA GLN A 193 -11.35 5.29 1.87
C GLN A 193 -12.10 4.37 0.90
N TYR A 194 -11.74 3.09 0.86
CA TYR A 194 -12.39 2.10 0.00
C TYR A 194 -13.83 1.85 0.43
N ARG A 195 -14.11 1.75 1.74
CA ARG A 195 -15.48 1.70 2.24
C ARG A 195 -16.31 2.89 1.75
N ASN A 196 -15.79 4.11 1.87
CA ASN A 196 -16.49 5.32 1.43
C ASN A 196 -16.74 5.37 -0.09
N GLN A 197 -15.97 4.60 -0.88
CA GLN A 197 -16.12 4.44 -2.32
C GLN A 197 -16.95 3.21 -2.71
N GLY A 198 -17.53 2.50 -1.73
CA GLY A 198 -18.29 1.27 -1.94
C GLY A 198 -17.43 0.08 -2.34
N LEU A 199 -16.12 0.09 -2.05
CA LEU A 199 -15.17 -1.00 -2.32
C LEU A 199 -14.93 -1.90 -1.10
N GLU A 200 -15.75 -1.79 -0.05
CA GLU A 200 -15.62 -2.60 1.17
C GLU A 200 -15.55 -4.11 0.91
N PRO A 201 -16.41 -4.72 0.05
CA PRO A 201 -16.28 -6.15 -0.24
C PRO A 201 -14.92 -6.54 -0.83
N LEU A 202 -14.34 -5.68 -1.66
CA LEU A 202 -13.04 -5.92 -2.27
C LEU A 202 -11.90 -5.78 -1.25
N TRP A 203 -12.05 -4.87 -0.27
CA TRP A 203 -11.05 -4.67 0.77
C TRP A 203 -10.78 -5.95 1.55
N ASP A 204 -11.79 -6.71 1.97
CA ASP A 204 -11.58 -7.95 2.75
C ASP A 204 -10.69 -8.97 2.00
N LEU A 205 -10.89 -9.07 0.68
CA LEU A 205 -10.08 -9.91 -0.20
C LEU A 205 -8.66 -9.36 -0.35
N LEU A 206 -8.52 -8.04 -0.54
CA LEU A 206 -7.23 -7.39 -0.65
C LEU A 206 -6.43 -7.45 0.66
N GLU A 207 -7.07 -7.24 1.81
CA GLU A 207 -6.48 -7.36 3.14
C GLU A 207 -5.91 -8.77 3.34
N THR A 208 -6.63 -9.81 2.91
CA THR A 208 -6.12 -11.19 2.90
C THR A 208 -4.87 -11.31 2.02
N ALA A 209 -4.90 -10.74 0.80
CA ALA A 209 -3.74 -10.76 -0.09
C ALA A 209 -2.51 -10.02 0.49
N LEU A 210 -2.73 -8.97 1.28
CA LEU A 210 -1.67 -8.17 1.88
C LEU A 210 -1.08 -8.80 3.16
N LEU A 211 -1.94 -9.26 4.06
CA LEU A 211 -1.56 -9.69 5.41
C LEU A 211 -1.39 -11.20 5.53
N ALA A 212 -2.12 -11.98 4.72
CA ALA A 212 -2.10 -13.42 4.75
C ALA A 212 -2.11 -14.02 3.33
N PRO A 213 -1.11 -13.72 2.47
CA PRO A 213 -1.11 -14.06 1.04
C PRO A 213 -1.21 -15.56 0.73
N ALA A 214 -0.90 -16.43 1.70
CA ALA A 214 -1.08 -17.88 1.57
C ALA A 214 -2.52 -18.36 1.82
N SER A 215 -3.38 -17.50 2.35
CA SER A 215 -4.76 -17.83 2.70
C SER A 215 -5.67 -17.70 1.49
N GLU A 216 -6.59 -18.65 1.37
CA GLU A 216 -7.65 -18.61 0.36
C GLU A 216 -8.85 -17.82 0.91
N VAL A 217 -9.42 -16.93 0.09
CA VAL A 217 -10.68 -16.25 0.42
C VAL A 217 -11.53 -16.03 -0.84
N TRP A 218 -12.85 -16.03 -0.65
CA TRP A 218 -13.83 -15.82 -1.71
C TRP A 218 -14.62 -14.54 -1.47
N LEU A 219 -14.82 -13.77 -2.53
CA LEU A 219 -15.83 -12.71 -2.59
C LEU A 219 -17.03 -13.25 -3.37
N ASP A 220 -18.05 -13.70 -2.64
CA ASP A 220 -19.28 -14.24 -3.20
C ASP A 220 -20.51 -13.55 -2.60
N ALA A 221 -20.76 -12.33 -3.08
CA ALA A 221 -21.86 -11.50 -2.62
C ALA A 221 -22.54 -10.79 -3.81
N PRO A 222 -23.50 -11.42 -4.50
CA PRO A 222 -24.26 -10.75 -5.56
C PRO A 222 -24.85 -9.40 -5.07
N PRO A 223 -24.79 -8.34 -5.88
CA PRO A 223 -24.48 -8.31 -7.31
C PRO A 223 -22.98 -8.18 -7.66
N GLU A 224 -22.08 -8.27 -6.68
CA GLU A 224 -20.65 -8.14 -6.93
C GLU A 224 -20.10 -9.30 -7.79
N PRO A 225 -19.03 -9.05 -8.57
CA PRO A 225 -18.34 -10.10 -9.30
C PRO A 225 -17.86 -11.21 -8.36
N LEU A 226 -17.89 -12.47 -8.80
CA LEU A 226 -17.34 -13.59 -8.02
C LEU A 226 -15.82 -13.58 -8.15
N LEU A 227 -15.11 -13.43 -7.03
CA LEU A 227 -13.65 -13.50 -6.97
C LEU A 227 -13.19 -14.60 -6.00
N ARG A 228 -12.02 -15.16 -6.28
CA ARG A 228 -11.28 -16.05 -5.39
C ARG A 228 -9.83 -15.62 -5.33
N HIS A 229 -9.32 -15.30 -4.14
CA HIS A 229 -7.90 -15.15 -3.91
C HIS A 229 -7.30 -16.51 -3.55
N VAL A 230 -6.28 -16.95 -4.29
CA VAL A 230 -5.56 -18.21 -4.07
C VAL A 230 -4.15 -18.08 -4.62
N GLY A 231 -3.14 -18.60 -3.93
CA GLY A 231 -1.77 -18.64 -4.46
C GLY A 231 -1.13 -17.27 -4.76
N GLY A 232 -1.61 -16.19 -4.13
CA GLY A 232 -1.14 -14.82 -4.37
C GLY A 232 -1.73 -14.16 -5.63
N GLU A 233 -2.70 -14.80 -6.29
CA GLU A 233 -3.46 -14.25 -7.41
C GLU A 233 -4.96 -14.21 -7.08
N VAL A 234 -5.71 -13.43 -7.87
CA VAL A 234 -7.16 -13.36 -7.80
C VAL A 234 -7.77 -13.86 -9.09
N ARG A 235 -8.60 -14.89 -9.00
CA ARG A 235 -9.40 -15.37 -10.12
C ARG A 235 -10.77 -14.70 -10.08
N MET A 236 -11.18 -14.11 -11.19
CA MET A 236 -12.46 -13.41 -11.34
C MET A 236 -13.31 -14.12 -12.39
N ALA A 237 -14.56 -14.47 -12.05
CA ALA A 237 -15.45 -15.17 -12.97
C ALA A 237 -15.94 -14.24 -14.10
N LEU A 238 -15.83 -14.71 -15.34
CA LEU A 238 -16.52 -14.14 -16.50
C LEU A 238 -17.79 -14.94 -16.77
N LEU A 239 -18.93 -14.35 -16.44
CA LEU A 239 -20.25 -14.95 -16.62
C LEU A 239 -20.81 -14.64 -18.01
N SER A 240 -21.55 -15.58 -18.59
CA SER A 240 -22.43 -15.28 -19.73
C SER A 240 -23.57 -14.35 -19.28
N PRO A 241 -24.22 -13.60 -20.20
CA PRO A 241 -25.39 -12.79 -19.86
C PRO A 241 -26.50 -13.56 -19.14
N ASP A 242 -26.74 -14.81 -19.54
CA ASP A 242 -27.75 -15.68 -18.91
C ASP A 242 -27.35 -16.12 -17.50
N ASP A 243 -26.06 -16.45 -17.29
CA ASP A 243 -25.54 -16.81 -15.96
C ASP A 243 -25.52 -15.61 -15.02
N TRP A 244 -25.10 -14.45 -15.51
CA TRP A 244 -25.19 -13.19 -14.78
C TRP A 244 -26.63 -12.88 -14.38
N ARG A 245 -27.59 -13.00 -15.31
CA ARG A 245 -29.01 -12.75 -15.02
C ARG A 245 -29.53 -13.69 -13.94
N ARG A 246 -29.23 -14.99 -14.03
CA ARG A 246 -29.61 -15.98 -13.02
C ARG A 246 -29.05 -15.64 -11.64
N ARG A 247 -27.81 -15.15 -11.57
CA ARG A 247 -27.10 -14.88 -10.31
C ARG A 247 -27.45 -13.54 -9.69
N CYS A 248 -27.53 -12.48 -10.48
CA CYS A 248 -27.54 -11.10 -10.00
C CYS A 248 -28.88 -10.37 -10.25
N ALA A 249 -29.72 -10.87 -11.16
CA ALA A 249 -30.96 -10.21 -11.58
C ALA A 249 -32.13 -11.21 -11.68
N ALA A 250 -32.18 -12.18 -10.76
CA ALA A 250 -33.22 -13.19 -10.73
C ALA A 250 -34.61 -12.53 -10.63
N GLY A 251 -35.48 -12.83 -11.59
CA GLY A 251 -36.84 -12.27 -11.66
C GLY A 251 -36.97 -10.99 -12.49
N GLU A 252 -35.88 -10.36 -12.92
CA GLU A 252 -35.95 -9.24 -13.87
C GLU A 252 -36.30 -9.74 -15.28
N GLN A 253 -37.25 -9.08 -15.95
CA GLN A 253 -37.77 -9.45 -17.28
C GLN A 253 -37.66 -8.32 -18.29
N ASP A 254 -37.50 -7.08 -17.84
CA ASP A 254 -37.31 -5.91 -18.68
C ASP A 254 -35.94 -5.96 -19.37
N GLN A 255 -35.93 -5.93 -20.71
CA GLN A 255 -34.71 -6.08 -21.49
C GLN A 255 -33.74 -4.90 -21.32
N ASP A 256 -34.26 -3.67 -21.20
CA ASP A 256 -33.44 -2.47 -21.05
C ASP A 256 -32.78 -2.46 -19.66
N ARG A 257 -33.52 -2.86 -18.62
CA ARG A 257 -32.98 -3.00 -17.26
C ARG A 257 -31.93 -4.11 -17.16
N LEU A 258 -32.13 -5.24 -17.85
CA LEU A 258 -31.14 -6.31 -17.92
C LEU A 258 -29.85 -5.86 -18.62
N ALA A 259 -29.96 -5.18 -19.77
CA ALA A 259 -28.81 -4.66 -20.49
C ALA A 259 -28.02 -3.65 -19.65
N HIS A 260 -28.72 -2.73 -18.98
CA HIS A 260 -28.09 -1.76 -18.09
C HIS A 260 -27.41 -2.43 -16.90
N GLY A 261 -28.06 -3.39 -16.23
CA GLY A 261 -27.50 -4.12 -15.10
C GLY A 261 -26.24 -4.90 -15.47
N LEU A 262 -26.21 -5.54 -16.64
CA LEU A 262 -25.04 -6.27 -17.12
C LEU A 262 -23.88 -5.31 -17.37
N ALA A 263 -24.12 -4.18 -18.04
CA ALA A 263 -23.10 -3.16 -18.28
C ALA A 263 -22.51 -2.61 -16.98
N MET A 264 -23.35 -2.40 -15.95
CA MET A 264 -22.90 -2.00 -14.61
C MET A 264 -22.04 -3.08 -13.94
N HIS A 265 -22.41 -4.36 -14.09
CA HIS A 265 -21.61 -5.47 -13.57
C HIS A 265 -20.25 -5.59 -14.26
N GLU A 266 -20.19 -5.45 -15.58
CA GLU A 266 -18.92 -5.43 -16.32
C GLU A 266 -18.05 -4.22 -15.95
N ALA A 267 -18.67 -3.06 -15.73
CA ALA A 267 -17.97 -1.88 -15.21
C ALA A 267 -17.40 -2.15 -13.82
N ARG A 268 -18.17 -2.83 -12.96
CA ARG A 268 -17.72 -3.25 -11.62
C ARG A 268 -16.56 -4.24 -11.66
N GLN A 269 -16.57 -5.20 -12.60
CA GLN A 269 -15.42 -6.10 -12.83
C GLN A 269 -14.15 -5.34 -13.20
N ARG A 270 -14.26 -4.38 -14.14
CA ARG A 270 -13.12 -3.53 -14.53
C ARG A 270 -12.61 -2.69 -13.35
N GLN A 271 -13.51 -2.15 -12.54
CA GLN A 271 -13.15 -1.39 -11.34
C GLN A 271 -12.36 -2.26 -10.35
N PHE A 272 -12.85 -3.46 -10.02
CA PHE A 272 -12.17 -4.35 -9.09
C PHE A 272 -10.81 -4.81 -9.63
N ALA A 273 -10.74 -5.16 -10.92
CA ALA A 273 -9.49 -5.55 -11.54
C ALA A 273 -8.44 -4.41 -11.50
N ALA A 274 -8.86 -3.17 -11.76
CA ALA A 274 -7.97 -2.00 -11.71
C ALA A 274 -7.44 -1.74 -10.30
N VAL A 275 -8.29 -1.85 -9.27
CA VAL A 275 -7.87 -1.70 -7.86
C VAL A 275 -6.88 -2.79 -7.46
N LEU A 276 -7.17 -4.05 -7.77
CA LEU A 276 -6.25 -5.17 -7.50
C LEU A 276 -4.91 -4.99 -8.21
N GLN A 277 -4.93 -4.57 -9.47
CA GLN A 277 -3.72 -4.29 -10.25
C GLN A 277 -2.89 -3.15 -9.64
N ALA A 278 -3.53 -2.07 -9.14
CA ALA A 278 -2.82 -0.97 -8.47
C ALA A 278 -2.03 -1.48 -7.24
N HIS A 279 -2.65 -2.38 -6.47
CA HIS A 279 -2.05 -3.10 -5.34
C HIS A 279 -1.13 -4.25 -5.76
N GLY A 280 -0.82 -4.41 -7.05
CA GLY A 280 0.10 -5.42 -7.54
C GLY A 280 -0.39 -6.87 -7.34
N VAL A 281 -1.71 -7.06 -7.16
CA VAL A 281 -2.34 -8.37 -7.06
C VAL A 281 -2.77 -8.82 -8.48
N PRO A 282 -2.19 -9.88 -9.04
CA PRO A 282 -2.54 -10.37 -10.37
C PRO A 282 -4.01 -10.80 -10.44
N VAL A 283 -4.67 -10.50 -11.55
CA VAL A 283 -6.06 -10.89 -11.82
C VAL A 283 -6.11 -11.82 -13.02
N GLU A 284 -6.59 -13.04 -12.81
CA GLU A 284 -6.90 -14.00 -13.86
C GLU A 284 -8.41 -14.04 -14.12
N PHE A 285 -8.82 -13.96 -15.37
CA PHE A 285 -10.23 -14.04 -15.75
C PHE A 285 -10.62 -15.48 -16.08
N GLY A 286 -11.41 -16.10 -15.21
CA GLY A 286 -11.90 -17.46 -15.37
C GLY A 286 -13.16 -17.48 -16.24
N HIS A 287 -13.07 -18.03 -17.45
CA HIS A 287 -14.22 -18.24 -18.31
C HIS A 287 -15.16 -19.32 -17.75
N VAL A 288 -16.39 -18.94 -17.43
CA VAL A 288 -17.42 -19.88 -16.97
C VAL A 288 -18.22 -20.36 -18.18
N ALA A 289 -18.22 -21.67 -18.43
CA ALA A 289 -19.04 -22.22 -19.51
C ALA A 289 -20.54 -22.04 -19.19
N PRO A 290 -21.41 -21.82 -20.20
CA PRO A 290 -22.83 -21.61 -19.95
C PRO A 290 -23.47 -22.72 -19.09
N GLY A 291 -24.05 -22.34 -17.95
CA GLY A 291 -24.66 -23.27 -16.99
C GLY A 291 -23.70 -24.05 -16.09
N GLN A 292 -22.39 -23.81 -16.18
CA GLN A 292 -21.41 -24.30 -15.21
C GLN A 292 -21.51 -23.50 -13.90
N ASP A 293 -21.28 -24.17 -12.76
CA ASP A 293 -21.12 -23.47 -11.49
C ASP A 293 -19.85 -22.60 -11.52
N PRO A 294 -19.96 -21.27 -11.35
CA PRO A 294 -18.81 -20.37 -11.43
C PRO A 294 -17.79 -20.62 -10.32
N ARG A 295 -18.17 -21.18 -9.16
CA ARG A 295 -17.19 -21.57 -8.12
C ARG A 295 -16.31 -22.72 -8.59
N THR A 296 -16.89 -23.68 -9.32
CA THR A 296 -16.13 -24.79 -9.91
C THR A 296 -15.17 -24.30 -11.00
N ALA A 297 -15.54 -23.24 -11.75
CA ALA A 297 -14.67 -22.66 -12.77
C ALA A 297 -13.47 -21.89 -12.20
N LEU A 298 -13.59 -21.36 -10.97
CA LEU A 298 -12.48 -20.67 -10.28
C LEU A 298 -11.67 -21.60 -9.34
N ALA A 299 -12.05 -22.87 -9.22
CA ALA A 299 -11.43 -23.87 -8.35
C ALA A 299 -9.97 -24.20 -8.69
#